data_AF-S0F5C8-F1
#
_entry.id   AF-S0F5C8-F1
#
_cell.length_a   1.000
_cell.length_b   1.000
_cell.length_c   1.000
_cell.angle_alpha   90.00
_cell.angle_beta   90.00
_cell.angle_gamma   90.00
#
_symmetry.space_group_name_H-M   'P 1'
#
loop_
_entity.id
_entity.type
_entity.pdbx_description
1 polymer ?
#
loop_
_entity_poly.entity_id
_entity_poly.type
_entity_poly.pdbx_seq_one_letter_code
_entity_poly.pdbx_strand_id
1 'polypeptide(L)'
;MAKVQIKSEKITPFGGIFSIMEQFDALLSNVVDSTLGLRSRTIGYQYSEIFRSLMCVYFCGGSCIEDVSTHLMRHLSCHSRLSICSAIRLYVP
;
A
#
# COMPACT_ATOMS: atom_id res chain seq x y z
N MET A 1 -43.05 5.81 10.63
CA MET A 1 -41.69 5.21 10.66
C MET A 1 -40.69 6.30 10.34
N ALA A 2 -40.02 6.86 11.35
CA ALA A 2 -39.16 8.03 11.17
C ALA A 2 -37.78 7.57 10.68
N LYS A 3 -37.37 8.03 9.49
CA LYS A 3 -36.06 7.74 8.90
C LYS A 3 -35.04 8.62 9.62
N VAL A 4 -34.44 8.10 10.69
CA VAL A 4 -33.34 8.78 11.39
C VAL A 4 -32.12 8.76 10.46
N GLN A 5 -31.90 9.85 9.75
CA GLN A 5 -30.64 10.09 9.04
C GLN A 5 -29.62 10.56 10.07
N ILE A 6 -28.73 9.65 10.49
CA ILE A 6 -27.54 9.99 11.27
C ILE A 6 -26.57 10.70 10.31
N LYS A 7 -26.73 12.00 10.12
CA LYS A 7 -25.72 12.83 9.46
C LYS A 7 -24.60 13.08 10.47
N SER A 8 -23.53 12.30 10.38
CA SER A 8 -22.25 12.63 11.02
C SER A 8 -21.51 13.58 10.08
N GLU A 9 -21.49 14.87 10.42
CA GLU A 9 -20.95 15.96 9.59
C GLU A 9 -19.42 15.94 9.40
N LYS A 10 -18.71 14.94 9.96
CA LYS A 10 -17.24 14.89 9.94
C LYS A 10 -16.67 13.48 9.79
N ILE A 11 -17.28 12.66 8.95
CA ILE A 11 -16.65 11.39 8.58
C ILE A 11 -15.54 11.72 7.59
N THR A 12 -14.28 11.64 8.02
CA THR A 12 -13.15 11.61 7.09
C THR A 12 -13.21 10.28 6.33
N PRO A 13 -13.50 10.29 5.02
CA PRO A 13 -13.40 9.06 4.24
C PRO A 13 -11.97 8.51 4.40
N PHE A 14 -11.84 7.21 4.61
CA PHE A 14 -10.58 6.50 4.88
C PHE A 14 -9.87 6.84 6.22
N GLY A 15 -10.44 7.68 7.09
CA GLY A 15 -9.82 8.04 8.38
C GLY A 15 -9.56 6.83 9.29
N GLY A 16 -10.46 5.86 9.29
CA GLY A 16 -10.26 4.59 10.02
C GLY A 16 -9.11 3.76 9.47
N ILE A 17 -8.99 3.66 8.14
CA ILE A 17 -7.92 2.92 7.48
C ILE A 17 -6.57 3.55 7.80
N PHE A 18 -6.47 4.88 7.76
CA PHE A 18 -5.23 5.57 8.14
C PHE A 18 -4.78 5.23 9.56
N SER A 19 -5.71 5.21 10.52
CA SER A 19 -5.42 4.83 11.92
C SER A 19 -4.94 3.38 12.04
N ILE A 20 -5.50 2.44 11.27
CA ILE A 20 -5.04 1.04 11.23
C ILE A 20 -3.64 0.93 10.61
N MET A 21 -3.38 1.67 9.52
CA MET A 21 -2.06 1.67 8.89
C MET A 21 -0.98 2.27 9.78
N GLU A 22 -1.32 3.28 10.58
CA GLU A 22 -0.40 3.88 11.56
C GLU A 22 -0.03 2.88 12.67
N GLN A 23 -1.00 2.12 13.18
CA GLN A 23 -0.76 1.06 14.16
C GLN A 23 0.07 -0.09 13.58
N PHE A 24 -0.13 -0.44 12.31
CA PHE A 24 0.72 -1.41 11.62
C PHE A 24 2.17 -0.93 11.55
N ASP A 25 2.39 0.33 11.19
CA ASP A 25 3.73 0.92 11.10
C ASP A 25 4.44 0.90 12.46
N ALA A 26 3.73 1.28 13.52
CA ALA A 26 4.27 1.35 14.87
C ALA A 26 4.62 -0.02 15.47
N LEU A 27 3.85 -1.08 15.17
CA LEU A 27 3.95 -2.36 15.88
C LEU A 27 4.45 -3.51 15.02
N LEU A 28 4.00 -3.60 13.76
CA LEU A 28 4.23 -4.76 12.91
C LEU A 28 5.32 -4.56 11.88
N SER A 29 5.53 -3.33 11.39
CA SER A 29 6.51 -3.04 10.33
C SER A 29 7.90 -3.61 10.67
N ASN A 30 8.42 -3.30 11.85
CA ASN A 30 9.72 -3.78 12.30
C ASN A 30 9.75 -5.31 12.52
N VAL A 31 8.68 -5.88 13.05
CA VAL A 31 8.59 -7.35 13.26
C VAL A 31 8.63 -8.08 11.92
N VAL A 32 7.91 -7.58 10.92
CA VAL A 32 7.87 -8.15 9.57
C VAL A 32 9.26 -8.11 8.94
N ASP A 33 9.91 -6.94 8.94
CA ASP A 33 11.24 -6.78 8.34
C ASP A 33 12.33 -7.55 9.10
N SER A 34 12.24 -7.63 10.44
CA SER A 34 13.17 -8.40 11.26
C SER A 34 13.01 -9.91 11.07
N THR A 35 11.77 -10.38 10.85
CA THR A 35 11.48 -11.82 10.71
C THR A 35 11.79 -12.33 9.31
N LEU A 36 11.43 -11.56 8.28
CA LEU A 36 11.63 -11.95 6.87
C LEU A 36 12.99 -11.50 6.33
N GLY A 37 13.68 -10.60 7.05
CA GLY A 37 14.94 -10.03 6.65
C GLY A 37 14.80 -8.99 5.53
N LEU A 38 15.94 -8.56 5.01
CA LEU A 38 15.99 -7.51 3.99
C LEU A 38 15.65 -8.07 2.61
N ARG A 39 14.62 -7.51 1.95
CA ARG A 39 14.22 -7.93 0.60
C ARG A 39 15.16 -7.43 -0.49
N SER A 40 15.52 -6.14 -0.44
CA SER A 40 16.43 -5.51 -1.39
C SER A 40 17.46 -4.67 -0.65
N ARG A 41 18.75 -4.83 -0.99
CA ARG A 41 19.89 -4.13 -0.37
C ARG A 41 20.16 -2.76 -0.97
N THR A 42 19.56 -2.43 -2.10
CA THR A 42 19.96 -1.28 -2.90
C THR A 42 18.77 -0.39 -3.22
N ILE A 43 17.82 -0.89 -4.01
CA ILE A 43 16.65 -0.15 -4.49
C ILE A 43 15.51 -1.18 -4.53
N GLY A 44 14.53 -1.04 -3.65
CA GLY A 44 13.36 -1.92 -3.60
C GLY A 44 12.54 -1.75 -2.33
N TYR A 45 11.31 -2.24 -2.37
CA TYR A 45 10.41 -2.23 -1.23
C TYR A 45 10.85 -3.24 -0.17
N GLN A 46 10.76 -2.88 1.10
CA GLN A 46 10.87 -3.83 2.20
C GLN A 46 9.59 -4.66 2.34
N TYR A 47 9.65 -5.76 3.09
CA TYR A 47 8.49 -6.62 3.27
C TYR A 47 7.37 -5.89 4.00
N SER A 48 7.69 -5.08 5.00
CA SER A 48 6.74 -4.20 5.69
C SER A 48 5.95 -3.33 4.73
N GLU A 49 6.60 -2.71 3.74
CA GLU A 49 5.95 -1.85 2.74
C GLU A 49 5.00 -2.63 1.82
N ILE A 50 5.37 -3.86 1.46
CA ILE A 50 4.54 -4.76 0.64
C ILE A 50 3.30 -5.17 1.43
N PHE A 51 3.47 -5.59 2.70
CA PHE A 51 2.36 -5.92 3.59
C PHE A 51 1.46 -4.71 3.85
N ARG A 52 2.05 -3.53 4.00
CA ARG A 52 1.32 -2.26 4.15
C ARG A 52 0.45 -1.99 2.92
N SER A 53 1.00 -2.16 1.73
CA SER A 53 0.24 -2.04 0.48
C SER A 53 -0.90 -3.07 0.40
N LEU A 54 -0.64 -4.33 0.78
CA LEU A 54 -1.64 -5.39 0.82
C LEU A 54 -2.79 -5.10 1.78
N MET A 55 -2.50 -4.64 3.00
CA MET A 55 -3.53 -4.24 3.95
C MET A 55 -4.38 -3.08 3.42
N CYS A 56 -3.76 -2.06 2.81
CA CYS A 56 -4.50 -0.97 2.18
C CYS A 56 -5.47 -1.48 1.10
N VAL A 57 -5.02 -2.41 0.24
CA VAL A 57 -5.89 -2.99 -0.81
C VAL A 57 -7.04 -3.74 -0.19
N TYR A 58 -6.74 -4.60 0.77
CA TYR A 58 -7.73 -5.43 1.45
C TYR A 58 -8.80 -4.58 2.15
N PHE A 59 -8.40 -3.55 2.90
CA PHE A 59 -9.35 -2.68 3.60
C PHE A 59 -10.13 -1.75 2.66
N CYS A 60 -9.55 -1.39 1.51
CA CYS A 60 -10.25 -0.65 0.46
C CYS A 60 -11.14 -1.54 -0.43
N GLY A 61 -11.18 -2.86 -0.20
CA GLY A 61 -11.98 -3.80 -1.01
C GLY A 61 -11.41 -4.07 -2.40
N GLY A 62 -10.12 -3.80 -2.63
CA GLY A 62 -9.45 -4.11 -3.88
C GLY A 62 -9.24 -5.62 -4.05
N SER A 63 -9.24 -6.08 -5.30
CA SER A 63 -9.21 -7.50 -5.65
C SER A 63 -7.84 -8.00 -6.09
N CYS A 64 -6.93 -7.10 -6.49
CA CYS A 64 -5.59 -7.49 -6.94
C CYS A 64 -4.55 -6.41 -6.68
N ILE A 65 -3.29 -6.87 -6.66
CA ILE A 65 -2.08 -6.08 -6.53
C ILE A 65 -1.16 -6.51 -7.66
N GLU A 66 -0.79 -5.56 -8.50
CA GLU A 66 0.07 -5.82 -9.65
C GLU A 66 1.39 -5.05 -9.51
N ASP A 67 2.50 -5.73 -9.74
CA ASP A 67 3.81 -5.09 -9.91
C ASP A 67 3.90 -4.54 -11.34
N VAL A 68 3.74 -3.22 -11.46
CA VAL A 68 3.76 -2.52 -12.73
C VAL A 68 5.17 -2.26 -13.20
N SER A 69 6.20 -2.51 -12.38
CA SER A 69 7.56 -2.29 -12.84
C SER A 69 7.92 -3.12 -14.06
N THR A 70 7.33 -4.30 -14.28
CA THR A 70 7.56 -5.06 -15.53
C THR A 70 7.07 -4.31 -16.78
N HIS A 71 5.91 -3.65 -16.69
CA HIS A 71 5.33 -2.86 -17.78
C HIS A 71 6.01 -1.49 -17.93
N LEU A 72 6.33 -0.87 -16.80
CA LEU A 72 6.84 0.48 -16.71
C LEU A 72 8.36 0.53 -16.97
N MET A 73 9.14 -0.44 -16.47
CA MET A 73 10.58 -0.55 -16.75
C MET A 73 10.86 -0.63 -18.25
N ARG A 74 10.00 -1.30 -19.04
CA ARG A 74 10.19 -1.42 -20.50
C ARG A 74 10.20 -0.06 -21.22
N HIS A 75 9.49 0.93 -20.67
CA HIS A 75 9.40 2.28 -21.22
C HIS A 75 10.46 3.21 -20.59
N LEU A 76 10.79 2.99 -19.31
CA LEU A 76 11.77 3.79 -18.57
C LEU A 76 13.22 3.38 -18.78
N SER A 77 13.49 2.19 -19.32
CA SER A 77 14.85 1.75 -19.71
C SER A 77 15.50 2.67 -20.77
N CYS A 78 14.72 3.52 -21.45
CA CYS A 78 15.25 4.54 -22.35
C CYS A 78 15.80 5.80 -21.64
N HIS A 79 15.67 5.90 -20.31
CA HIS A 79 16.17 7.04 -19.53
C HIS A 79 17.15 6.57 -18.44
N SER A 80 18.45 6.73 -18.69
CA SER A 80 19.57 6.28 -17.84
C SER A 80 19.62 6.93 -16.44
N ARG A 81 18.73 7.87 -16.12
CA ARG A 81 18.67 8.59 -14.84
C ARG A 81 17.53 8.17 -13.91
N LEU A 82 16.59 7.33 -14.39
CA LEU A 82 15.45 6.88 -13.60
C LEU A 82 15.67 5.43 -13.15
N SER A 83 16.10 5.27 -11.89
CA SER A 83 16.05 3.98 -11.20
C SER A 83 14.77 3.94 -10.36
N ILE A 84 13.83 3.06 -10.72
CA ILE A 84 12.53 2.95 -10.06
C ILE A 84 12.44 1.61 -9.32
N CYS A 85 12.01 1.65 -8.06
CA CYS A 85 11.56 0.47 -7.32
C CYS A 85 10.19 -0.01 -7.85
N SER A 86 9.93 -1.32 -7.85
CA SER A 86 8.64 -2.01 -8.13
C SER A 86 7.35 -1.20 -7.92
N ALA A 87 6.84 -0.47 -8.92
CA ALA A 87 5.65 0.36 -8.75
C ALA A 87 4.40 -0.52 -8.58
N ILE A 88 3.71 -0.43 -7.44
CA ILE A 88 2.49 -1.18 -7.18
C ILE A 88 1.28 -0.41 -7.73
N ARG A 89 0.45 -1.06 -8.55
CA ARG A 89 -0.86 -0.52 -8.95
C ARG A 89 -2.01 -1.27 -8.30
N LEU A 90 -3.02 -0.48 -7.94
CA LEU A 90 -4.29 -0.90 -7.37
C LEU A 90 -5.34 -1.00 -8.47
N TYR A 91 -6.04 -2.12 -8.53
CA TYR A 91 -7.27 -2.26 -9.29
C TYR A 91 -8.44 -2.29 -8.30
N VAL A 92 -9.38 -1.36 -8.47
CA VAL A 92 -10.66 -1.35 -7.75
C VAL A 92 -11.73 -1.57 -8.82
N PRO A 93 -12.56 -2.61 -8.72
CA PRO A 93 -13.65 -2.86 -9.66
C PRO A 93 -14.73 -1.76 -9.61
#